data_AF-A0A9D5YQQ5-F1
#
_entry.id   AF-A0A9D5YQQ5-F1
#
_cell.length_a   1.000
_cell.length_b   1.000
_cell.length_c   1.000
_cell.angle_alpha   90.00
_cell.angle_beta   90.00
_cell.angle_gamma   90.00
#
_symmetry.space_group_name_H-M   'P 1'
#
loop_
_entity.id
_entity.type
_entity.pdbx_description
1 polymer ?
#
loop_
_entity_poly.entity_id
_entity_poly.type
_entity_poly.pdbx_seq_one_letter_code
_entity_poly.pdbx_strand_id
1 'polypeptide(L)'
;MKRILALVVIVCSALLSSCDSVSIGIIGGSDGPTSVIVAENEEQTSNLNDIDKYFKDNYVDKQKLPILDINIENPVVSDDRILVLDDTIENNLELLIYEYYKNLMSGSFEDVKEIIADGSLLASNDAYENNFKEGIYYSKIEIDEIELIDKDDLDEIAIKNKQAIVKKINDLKMTEFAIVEVDKTITHNEKALSMVPQVGNGDVTRYFVLGKKDDKYKIVEVYWEGFMSDQ
;
A
#
# COMPACT_ATOMS: atom_id res chain seq x y z
N MET A 1 3.84 76.16 -7.28
CA MET A 1 2.81 75.76 -6.28
C MET A 1 2.87 74.25 -6.17
N LYS A 2 3.47 73.70 -5.09
CA LYS A 2 2.78 72.94 -4.02
C LYS A 2 1.81 71.90 -4.62
N ARG A 3 2.00 70.58 -4.47
CA ARG A 3 2.17 69.83 -3.20
C ARG A 3 2.88 68.48 -3.40
N ILE A 4 3.65 68.13 -2.37
CA ILE A 4 4.12 66.80 -2.00
C ILE A 4 2.92 65.92 -1.61
N LEU A 5 2.92 64.64 -2.01
CA LEU A 5 2.46 63.55 -1.14
C LEU A 5 3.18 62.26 -1.54
N ALA A 6 4.05 61.79 -0.66
CA ALA A 6 4.56 60.43 -0.67
C ALA A 6 3.43 59.51 -0.19
N LEU A 7 3.26 58.36 -0.84
CA LEU A 7 2.64 57.21 -0.19
C LEU A 7 3.32 55.92 -0.64
N VAL A 8 3.98 55.34 0.35
CA VAL A 8 4.56 54.01 0.40
C VAL A 8 3.48 52.98 0.08
N VAL A 9 3.70 52.16 -0.96
CA VAL A 9 2.99 50.88 -1.10
C VAL A 9 4.04 49.77 -1.10
N ILE A 10 4.20 49.29 0.11
CA ILE A 10 4.65 47.98 0.58
C ILE A 10 4.87 46.96 -0.55
N VAL A 11 6.12 46.52 -0.63
CA VAL A 11 6.56 45.27 -1.25
C VAL A 11 5.79 44.12 -0.59
N CYS A 12 4.72 43.63 -1.23
CA CYS A 12 4.12 42.33 -0.91
C CYS A 12 5.00 41.22 -1.51
N SER A 13 6.23 41.11 -1.03
CA SER A 13 7.03 39.89 -1.11
C SER A 13 6.89 39.19 0.23
N ALA A 14 5.72 38.62 0.47
CA ALA A 14 5.48 37.75 1.61
C ALA A 14 4.64 36.57 1.12
N LEU A 15 5.36 35.47 0.90
CA LEU A 15 4.90 34.12 1.18
C LEU A 15 3.67 33.72 0.38
N LEU A 16 3.93 33.29 -0.85
CA LEU A 16 3.37 32.00 -1.28
C LEU A 16 3.87 30.97 -0.25
N SER A 17 3.19 30.89 0.90
CA SER A 17 3.02 29.60 1.55
C SER A 17 2.26 28.78 0.51
N SER A 18 3.01 28.08 -0.35
CA SER A 18 2.47 26.84 -0.88
C SER A 18 2.08 26.09 0.37
N CYS A 19 0.78 25.96 0.58
CA CYS A 19 0.33 24.77 1.24
C CYS A 19 0.94 23.68 0.38
N ASP A 20 1.98 23.02 0.89
CA ASP A 20 2.33 21.67 0.52
C ASP A 20 1.15 20.80 1.01
N SER A 21 -0.05 21.07 0.52
CA SER A 21 -1.00 20.02 0.24
C SER A 21 -0.30 19.24 -0.86
N VAL A 22 0.53 18.29 -0.45
CA VAL A 22 0.68 17.04 -1.18
C VAL A 22 -0.76 16.63 -1.45
N SER A 23 -1.22 16.97 -2.65
CA SER A 23 -2.42 16.41 -3.22
C SER A 23 -2.12 14.93 -3.23
N ILE A 24 -2.57 14.23 -2.19
CA ILE A 24 -2.70 12.78 -2.20
C ILE A 24 -3.69 12.54 -3.33
N GLY A 25 -3.14 12.42 -4.54
CA GLY A 25 -3.89 12.10 -5.73
C GLY A 25 -4.61 10.79 -5.46
N ILE A 26 -5.78 10.64 -6.08
CA ILE A 26 -6.69 9.50 -5.99
C ILE A 26 -6.09 8.30 -6.75
N ILE A 27 -4.82 7.97 -6.49
CA ILE A 27 -4.04 7.05 -7.30
C ILE A 27 -3.99 5.71 -6.59
N GLY A 28 -5.01 4.89 -6.85
CA GLY A 28 -5.04 3.46 -6.52
C GLY A 28 -5.52 3.17 -5.09
N GLY A 29 -6.84 2.97 -4.94
CA GLY A 29 -7.43 2.17 -3.86
C GLY A 29 -7.11 2.57 -2.42
N SER A 30 -7.50 1.71 -1.48
CA SER A 30 -7.02 1.75 -0.09
C SER A 30 -5.59 1.22 0.03
N ASP A 31 -5.03 0.65 -1.05
CA ASP A 31 -3.67 0.14 -1.16
C ASP A 31 -2.63 1.26 -1.41
N GLY A 32 -3.06 2.51 -1.24
CA GLY A 32 -2.24 3.69 -0.99
C GLY A 32 -1.43 4.18 -2.20
N PRO A 33 -1.05 5.48 -2.21
CA PRO A 33 -0.04 5.97 -3.14
C PRO A 33 1.33 5.35 -2.82
N THR A 34 2.16 5.08 -3.84
CA THR A 34 3.59 4.81 -3.61
C THR A 34 4.18 6.01 -2.89
N SER A 35 4.85 5.80 -1.75
CA SER A 35 5.85 6.78 -1.33
C SER A 35 6.99 6.73 -2.35
N VAL A 36 7.02 7.69 -3.29
CA VAL A 36 8.24 7.99 -4.04
C VAL A 36 9.19 8.64 -3.04
N ILE A 37 10.05 7.82 -2.43
CA ILE A 37 11.08 8.33 -1.52
C ILE A 37 12.12 9.04 -2.40
N VAL A 38 11.98 10.36 -2.53
CA VAL A 38 13.10 11.21 -2.97
C VAL A 38 14.11 11.17 -1.83
N ALA A 39 15.22 10.48 -2.05
CA ALA A 39 16.29 10.41 -1.08
C ALA A 39 16.78 11.82 -0.75
N GLU A 40 16.49 12.31 0.46
CA GLU A 40 17.42 13.23 1.10
C GLU A 40 18.71 12.45 1.33
N ASN A 41 19.84 13.03 0.92
CA ASN A 41 21.17 12.44 1.08
C ASN A 41 21.54 12.33 2.56
N GLU A 42 20.95 11.39 3.28
CA GLU A 42 21.55 10.86 4.49
C GLU A 42 22.36 9.62 4.09
N GLU A 43 23.68 9.79 4.04
CA GLU A 43 24.65 8.70 4.01
C GLU A 43 24.53 7.90 5.31
N GLN A 44 23.46 7.10 5.48
CA GLN A 44 23.50 5.96 6.39
C GLN A 44 24.09 4.80 5.62
N THR A 45 25.42 4.70 5.74
CA THR A 45 26.21 3.51 5.39
C THR A 45 25.87 2.38 6.36
N SER A 46 24.62 1.90 6.30
CA SER A 46 24.28 0.58 6.80
C SER A 46 25.08 -0.43 6.00
N ASN A 47 25.85 -1.29 6.68
CA ASN A 47 26.61 -2.35 6.02
C ASN A 47 25.62 -3.22 5.23
N LEU A 48 25.81 -3.36 3.91
CA LEU A 48 24.93 -4.17 3.05
C LEU A 48 24.70 -5.59 3.62
N ASN A 49 25.78 -6.18 4.13
CA ASN A 49 25.77 -7.48 4.79
C ASN A 49 24.82 -7.54 6.00
N ASP A 50 24.63 -6.43 6.72
CA ASP A 50 23.76 -6.37 7.89
C ASP A 50 22.28 -6.31 7.48
N ILE A 51 21.95 -5.65 6.36
CA ILE A 51 20.57 -5.59 5.83
C ILE A 51 20.15 -6.93 5.25
N ASP A 52 20.96 -7.54 4.39
CA ASP A 52 20.61 -8.83 3.79
C ASP A 52 20.48 -9.92 4.85
N LYS A 53 21.39 -9.90 5.85
CA LYS A 53 21.29 -10.79 6.99
C LYS A 53 20.00 -10.54 7.77
N TYR A 54 19.66 -9.29 8.07
CA TYR A 54 18.40 -8.96 8.75
C TYR A 54 17.19 -9.47 7.97
N PHE A 55 17.15 -9.23 6.65
CA PHE A 55 16.08 -9.70 5.78
C PHE A 55 15.92 -11.22 5.90
N LYS A 56 17.00 -11.97 5.71
CA LYS A 56 16.96 -13.44 5.76
C LYS A 56 16.65 -13.96 7.17
N ASP A 57 17.16 -13.35 8.23
CA ASP A 57 16.97 -13.84 9.61
C ASP A 57 15.55 -13.56 10.14
N ASN A 58 14.87 -12.51 9.66
CA ASN A 58 13.56 -12.07 10.16
C ASN A 58 12.41 -12.30 9.16
N TYR A 59 12.69 -12.86 7.98
CA TYR A 59 11.65 -13.27 7.05
C TYR A 59 10.97 -14.55 7.52
N VAL A 60 9.65 -14.62 7.32
CA VAL A 60 8.84 -15.78 7.66
C VAL A 60 9.37 -17.06 7.00
N ASP A 61 9.25 -18.16 7.71
CA ASP A 61 9.53 -19.50 7.17
C ASP A 61 8.24 -20.11 6.64
N LYS A 62 8.05 -20.09 5.31
CA LYS A 62 6.86 -20.65 4.62
C LYS A 62 6.57 -22.09 5.04
N GLN A 63 7.59 -22.90 5.31
CA GLN A 63 7.43 -24.31 5.74
C GLN A 63 6.84 -24.46 7.15
N LYS A 64 6.88 -23.41 7.96
CA LYS A 64 6.28 -23.37 9.29
C LYS A 64 4.86 -22.80 9.29
N LEU A 65 4.39 -22.25 8.17
CA LEU A 65 3.04 -21.75 8.07
C LEU A 65 2.05 -22.92 7.99
N PRO A 66 0.88 -22.81 8.65
CA PRO A 66 -0.17 -23.79 8.47
C PRO A 66 -0.64 -23.79 7.01
N ILE A 67 -0.66 -24.97 6.40
CA ILE A 67 -1.34 -25.18 5.12
C ILE A 67 -2.84 -25.00 5.35
N LEU A 68 -3.46 -24.16 4.53
CA LEU A 68 -4.89 -23.97 4.55
C LEU A 68 -5.58 -24.86 3.53
N ASP A 69 -6.66 -25.50 3.98
CA ASP A 69 -7.63 -26.18 3.12
C ASP A 69 -8.98 -25.54 3.43
N ILE A 70 -9.22 -24.40 2.78
CA ILE A 70 -10.40 -23.57 2.99
C ILE A 70 -11.21 -23.48 1.70
N ASN A 71 -12.52 -23.58 1.83
CA ASN A 71 -13.43 -23.34 0.72
C ASN A 71 -13.85 -21.86 0.74
N ILE A 72 -13.29 -21.09 -0.20
CA ILE A 72 -13.61 -19.67 -0.37
C ILE A 72 -14.83 -19.54 -1.27
N GLU A 73 -15.79 -18.71 -0.84
CA GLU A 73 -16.88 -18.29 -1.71
C GLU A 73 -16.31 -17.48 -2.88
N ASN A 74 -16.56 -17.93 -4.10
CA ASN A 74 -16.02 -17.31 -5.31
C ASN A 74 -17.02 -17.46 -6.47
N PRO A 75 -17.50 -16.36 -7.07
CA PRO A 75 -17.19 -14.96 -6.72
C PRO A 75 -17.90 -14.50 -5.43
N VAL A 76 -17.31 -13.53 -4.74
CA VAL A 76 -18.00 -12.76 -3.69
C VAL A 76 -18.67 -11.55 -4.34
N VAL A 77 -19.96 -11.37 -4.09
CA VAL A 77 -20.75 -10.26 -4.64
C VAL A 77 -21.30 -9.39 -3.51
N SER A 78 -21.08 -8.08 -3.59
CA SER A 78 -21.59 -7.08 -2.64
C SER A 78 -22.20 -5.91 -3.41
N ASP A 79 -23.54 -5.86 -3.46
CA ASP A 79 -24.30 -4.94 -4.31
C ASP A 79 -23.93 -5.08 -5.80
N ASP A 80 -23.32 -4.07 -6.40
CA ASP A 80 -22.82 -4.05 -7.79
C ASP A 80 -21.31 -4.35 -7.89
N ARG A 81 -20.68 -4.79 -6.78
CA ARG A 81 -19.24 -5.03 -6.68
C ARG A 81 -18.95 -6.52 -6.65
N ILE A 82 -17.91 -6.94 -7.38
CA ILE A 82 -17.55 -8.35 -7.54
C ILE A 82 -16.07 -8.56 -7.22
N LEU A 83 -15.77 -9.48 -6.30
CA LEU A 83 -14.43 -10.01 -6.08
C LEU A 83 -14.35 -11.44 -6.63
N VAL A 84 -13.38 -11.68 -7.51
CA VAL A 84 -13.05 -12.99 -8.06
C VAL A 84 -11.64 -13.38 -7.62
N LEU A 85 -11.45 -14.67 -7.32
CA LEU A 85 -10.14 -15.26 -7.04
C LEU A 85 -9.91 -16.42 -8.04
N ASP A 86 -8.97 -16.30 -8.96
CA ASP A 86 -8.57 -17.38 -9.90
C ASP A 86 -7.32 -18.12 -9.41
N ASP A 87 -7.19 -18.25 -8.09
CA ASP A 87 -6.06 -18.86 -7.39
C ASP A 87 -6.54 -19.62 -6.15
N THR A 88 -5.61 -20.29 -5.45
CA THR A 88 -5.85 -20.97 -4.18
C THR A 88 -5.07 -20.30 -3.05
N ILE A 89 -5.73 -20.10 -1.92
CA ILE A 89 -5.07 -19.60 -0.71
C ILE A 89 -4.37 -20.76 0.00
N GLU A 90 -3.05 -20.75 0.03
CA GLU A 90 -2.22 -21.81 0.60
C GLU A 90 -1.95 -21.61 2.09
N ASN A 91 -1.90 -20.36 2.56
CA ASN A 91 -1.53 -20.03 3.93
C ASN A 91 -2.26 -18.81 4.51
N ASN A 92 -2.13 -18.60 5.82
CA ASN A 92 -2.82 -17.53 6.54
C ASN A 92 -2.39 -16.10 6.12
N LEU A 93 -1.22 -15.93 5.51
CA LEU A 93 -0.75 -14.62 5.07
C LEU A 93 -1.42 -14.20 3.77
N GLU A 94 -1.56 -15.12 2.83
CA GLU A 94 -2.39 -14.94 1.62
C GLU A 94 -3.86 -14.75 2.01
N LEU A 95 -4.38 -15.51 2.97
CA LEU A 95 -5.74 -15.31 3.47
C LEU A 95 -5.96 -13.89 4.00
N LEU A 96 -5.01 -13.35 4.77
CA LEU A 96 -5.09 -11.99 5.30
C LEU A 96 -5.23 -10.95 4.18
N ILE A 97 -4.49 -11.13 3.08
CA ILE A 97 -4.55 -10.22 1.93
C ILE A 97 -5.81 -10.45 1.07
N TYR A 98 -6.29 -11.67 0.94
CA TYR A 98 -7.60 -11.93 0.34
C TYR A 98 -8.73 -11.26 1.15
N GLU A 99 -8.71 -11.39 2.49
CA GLU A 99 -9.67 -10.77 3.38
C GLU A 99 -9.61 -9.23 3.32
N TYR A 100 -8.43 -8.65 3.14
CA TYR A 100 -8.27 -7.22 2.85
C TYR A 100 -9.12 -6.78 1.65
N TYR A 101 -8.99 -7.46 0.49
CA TYR A 101 -9.78 -7.12 -0.70
C TYR A 101 -11.26 -7.45 -0.54
N LYS A 102 -11.60 -8.55 0.13
CA LYS A 102 -12.99 -8.91 0.41
C LYS A 102 -13.68 -7.83 1.25
N ASN A 103 -13.03 -7.36 2.30
CA ASN A 103 -13.55 -6.32 3.18
C ASN A 103 -13.64 -4.97 2.44
N LEU A 104 -12.64 -4.64 1.63
CA LEU A 104 -12.65 -3.46 0.75
C LEU A 104 -13.85 -3.48 -0.20
N MET A 105 -14.05 -4.61 -0.90
CA MET A 105 -15.13 -4.79 -1.87
C MET A 105 -16.50 -4.89 -1.23
N SER A 106 -16.59 -5.24 0.06
CA SER A 106 -17.84 -5.27 0.83
C SER A 106 -18.16 -3.92 1.48
N GLY A 107 -17.19 -3.02 1.60
CA GLY A 107 -17.32 -1.74 2.31
C GLY A 107 -17.12 -1.85 3.83
N SER A 108 -16.48 -2.93 4.28
CA SER A 108 -16.15 -3.19 5.68
C SER A 108 -14.82 -2.53 6.09
N PHE A 109 -14.78 -1.19 6.06
CA PHE A 109 -13.54 -0.43 6.27
C PHE A 109 -12.94 -0.55 7.66
N GLU A 110 -13.74 -0.83 8.69
CA GLU A 110 -13.24 -1.07 10.04
C GLU A 110 -12.44 -2.38 10.10
N ASP A 111 -12.91 -3.45 9.44
CA ASP A 111 -12.20 -4.73 9.36
C ASP A 111 -10.85 -4.55 8.61
N VAL A 112 -10.81 -3.67 7.59
CA VAL A 112 -9.56 -3.29 6.92
C VAL A 112 -8.60 -2.56 7.88
N LYS A 113 -9.11 -1.63 8.72
CA LYS A 113 -8.27 -0.91 9.70
C LYS A 113 -7.67 -1.86 10.73
N GLU A 114 -8.37 -2.92 11.11
CA GLU A 114 -7.87 -3.87 12.11
C GLU A 114 -6.61 -4.61 11.65
N ILE A 115 -6.46 -4.86 10.35
CA ILE A 115 -5.31 -5.58 9.77
C ILE A 115 -4.17 -4.66 9.31
N ILE A 116 -4.33 -3.33 9.38
CA ILE A 116 -3.28 -2.36 9.07
C ILE A 116 -2.55 -1.95 10.36
N ALA A 117 -1.21 -1.85 10.29
CA ALA A 117 -0.38 -1.33 11.37
C ALA A 117 0.11 0.10 11.11
N ASP A 118 0.27 0.50 9.85
CA ASP A 118 0.87 1.77 9.48
C ASP A 118 -0.15 2.93 9.39
N GLY A 119 0.22 4.08 9.95
CA GLY A 119 -0.67 5.25 10.00
C GLY A 119 -1.00 5.85 8.64
N SER A 120 -0.09 5.76 7.66
CA SER A 120 -0.34 6.29 6.31
C SER A 120 -1.29 5.41 5.51
N LEU A 121 -1.21 4.09 5.69
CA LEU A 121 -2.19 3.14 5.15
C LEU A 121 -3.56 3.30 5.80
N LEU A 122 -3.63 3.52 7.12
CA LEU A 122 -4.88 3.83 7.80
C LEU A 122 -5.53 5.10 7.23
N ALA A 123 -4.75 6.17 7.03
CA ALA A 123 -5.25 7.40 6.43
C ALA A 123 -5.70 7.21 4.97
N SER A 124 -5.01 6.35 4.22
CA SER A 124 -5.41 5.99 2.85
C SER A 124 -6.73 5.22 2.84
N ASN A 125 -6.93 4.30 3.79
CA ASN A 125 -8.19 3.60 3.95
C ASN A 125 -9.34 4.54 4.35
N ASP A 126 -9.10 5.49 5.26
CA ASP A 126 -10.11 6.52 5.61
C ASP A 126 -10.48 7.39 4.40
N ALA A 127 -9.50 7.75 3.56
CA ALA A 127 -9.75 8.49 2.33
C ALA A 127 -10.58 7.66 1.34
N TYR A 128 -10.26 6.38 1.17
CA TYR A 128 -11.02 5.48 0.31
C TYR A 128 -12.44 5.22 0.85
N GLU A 129 -12.62 5.07 2.16
CA GLU A 129 -13.93 4.98 2.80
C GLU A 129 -14.81 6.19 2.48
N ASN A 130 -14.24 7.40 2.50
CA ASN A 130 -14.97 8.62 2.13
C ASN A 130 -15.35 8.63 0.64
N ASN A 131 -14.43 8.22 -0.24
CA ASN A 131 -14.73 8.05 -1.68
C ASN A 131 -15.85 7.02 -1.89
N PHE A 132 -15.82 5.91 -1.15
CA PHE A 132 -16.82 4.86 -1.20
C PHE A 132 -18.21 5.38 -0.85
N LYS A 133 -18.33 6.20 0.20
CA LYS A 133 -19.60 6.86 0.60
C LYS A 133 -20.12 7.81 -0.48
N GLU A 134 -19.22 8.41 -1.25
CA GLU A 134 -19.55 9.21 -2.43
C GLU A 134 -19.81 8.36 -3.68
N GLY A 135 -19.81 7.03 -3.59
CA GLY A 135 -20.03 6.14 -4.73
C GLY A 135 -18.85 6.11 -5.71
N ILE A 136 -17.63 6.30 -5.23
CA ILE A 136 -16.38 6.16 -5.99
C ILE A 136 -15.68 4.91 -5.47
N TYR A 137 -15.69 3.83 -6.26
CA TYR A 137 -15.18 2.52 -5.82
C TYR A 137 -14.82 1.60 -7.00
N TYR A 138 -14.18 0.47 -6.66
CA TYR A 138 -13.97 -0.65 -7.57
C TYR A 138 -15.27 -1.42 -7.79
N SER A 139 -15.68 -1.58 -9.05
CA SER A 139 -16.82 -2.42 -9.43
C SER A 139 -16.41 -3.89 -9.58
N LYS A 140 -15.17 -4.17 -9.98
CA LYS A 140 -14.61 -5.53 -10.02
C LYS A 140 -13.16 -5.52 -9.57
N ILE A 141 -12.80 -6.51 -8.77
CA ILE A 141 -11.41 -6.95 -8.60
C ILE A 141 -11.37 -8.43 -8.95
N GLU A 142 -10.47 -8.80 -9.84
CA GLU A 142 -10.15 -10.18 -10.19
C GLU A 142 -8.72 -10.42 -9.77
N ILE A 143 -8.51 -11.25 -8.75
CA ILE A 143 -7.19 -11.64 -8.28
C ILE A 143 -6.80 -12.86 -9.11
N ASP A 144 -5.80 -12.67 -9.95
CA ASP A 144 -5.25 -13.70 -10.82
C ASP A 144 -4.25 -14.57 -10.05
N GLU A 145 -3.48 -13.97 -9.13
CA GLU A 145 -2.49 -14.65 -8.29
C GLU A 145 -2.33 -13.94 -6.94
N ILE A 146 -2.13 -14.71 -5.87
CA ILE A 146 -1.84 -14.23 -4.53
C ILE A 146 -0.82 -15.15 -3.84
N GLU A 147 0.44 -14.73 -3.84
CA GLU A 147 1.55 -15.60 -3.44
C GLU A 147 2.41 -14.98 -2.33
N LEU A 148 2.75 -15.79 -1.32
CA LEU A 148 3.86 -15.47 -0.43
C LEU A 148 5.20 -15.65 -1.15
N ILE A 149 5.91 -14.54 -1.36
CA ILE A 149 7.25 -14.51 -1.97
C ILE A 149 8.20 -15.45 -1.24
N ASP A 150 8.91 -16.28 -2.01
CA ASP A 150 9.88 -17.21 -1.47
C ASP A 150 11.13 -16.48 -0.96
N LYS A 151 11.76 -17.09 0.04
CA LYS A 151 12.91 -16.48 0.74
C LYS A 151 14.12 -16.28 -0.19
N ASP A 152 14.25 -17.12 -1.20
CA ASP A 152 15.35 -17.07 -2.16
C ASP A 152 15.19 -15.89 -3.15
N ASP A 153 13.95 -15.43 -3.37
CA ASP A 153 13.64 -14.32 -4.28
C ASP A 153 13.78 -12.94 -3.62
N LEU A 154 14.00 -12.91 -2.29
CA LEU A 154 14.30 -11.67 -1.57
C LEU A 154 15.59 -10.99 -2.04
N ASP A 155 16.49 -11.73 -2.69
CA ASP A 155 17.74 -11.19 -3.24
C ASP A 155 17.49 -10.28 -4.45
N GLU A 156 16.32 -10.37 -5.09
CA GLU A 156 15.94 -9.52 -6.22
C GLU A 156 15.57 -8.09 -5.77
N ILE A 157 14.98 -7.96 -4.57
CA ILE A 157 14.53 -6.67 -4.03
C ILE A 157 15.70 -5.67 -3.95
N ALA A 158 15.49 -4.50 -4.56
CA ALA A 158 16.45 -3.41 -4.54
C ALA A 158 16.87 -3.04 -3.10
N ILE A 159 18.16 -2.78 -2.88
CA ILE A 159 18.72 -2.48 -1.55
C ILE A 159 18.01 -1.32 -0.87
N LYS A 160 17.66 -0.27 -1.62
CA LYS A 160 16.91 0.89 -1.11
C LYS A 160 15.53 0.48 -0.54
N ASN A 161 14.87 -0.49 -1.17
CA ASN A 161 13.57 -1.01 -0.74
C ASN A 161 13.74 -1.89 0.49
N LYS A 162 14.77 -2.74 0.53
CA LYS A 162 15.13 -3.50 1.74
C LYS A 162 15.38 -2.58 2.94
N GLN A 163 16.14 -1.50 2.75
CA GLN A 163 16.39 -0.50 3.80
C GLN A 163 15.10 0.12 4.33
N ALA A 164 14.19 0.52 3.43
CA ALA A 164 12.91 1.10 3.81
C ALA A 164 12.05 0.10 4.62
N ILE A 165 11.99 -1.16 4.19
CA ILE A 165 11.28 -2.23 4.89
C ILE A 165 11.88 -2.46 6.28
N VAL A 166 13.20 -2.66 6.38
CA VAL A 166 13.88 -2.87 7.68
C VAL A 166 13.59 -1.72 8.63
N LYS A 167 13.66 -0.47 8.15
CA LYS A 167 13.31 0.71 8.94
C LYS A 167 11.87 0.64 9.44
N LYS A 168 10.90 0.33 8.56
CA LYS A 168 9.48 0.27 8.90
C LYS A 168 9.17 -0.84 9.91
N ILE A 169 9.72 -2.04 9.71
CA ILE A 169 9.62 -3.18 10.62
C ILE A 169 10.17 -2.82 12.01
N ASN A 170 11.33 -2.16 12.08
CA ASN A 170 11.94 -1.72 13.33
C ASN A 170 11.13 -0.61 14.03
N ASP A 171 10.70 0.41 13.30
CA ASP A 171 9.91 1.53 13.83
C ASP A 171 8.59 1.05 14.44
N LEU A 172 7.93 0.07 13.80
CA LEU A 172 6.70 -0.54 14.27
C LEU A 172 6.92 -1.65 15.33
N LYS A 173 8.18 -2.01 15.59
CA LYS A 173 8.62 -3.07 16.52
C LYS A 173 8.02 -4.43 16.16
N MET A 174 8.06 -4.77 14.87
CA MET A 174 7.66 -6.07 14.36
C MET A 174 8.79 -7.07 14.60
N THR A 175 8.45 -8.33 14.91
CA THR A 175 9.43 -9.38 15.23
C THR A 175 9.81 -10.27 14.05
N GLU A 176 8.96 -10.27 13.03
CA GLU A 176 9.09 -11.09 11.82
C GLU A 176 8.33 -10.35 10.70
N PHE A 177 8.69 -10.58 9.45
CA PHE A 177 7.98 -10.01 8.31
C PHE A 177 7.83 -11.00 7.15
N ALA A 178 6.90 -10.71 6.26
CA ALA A 178 6.61 -11.47 5.04
C ALA A 178 6.24 -10.51 3.91
N ILE A 179 6.33 -10.95 2.66
CA ILE A 179 5.89 -10.19 1.49
C ILE A 179 4.93 -11.06 0.69
N VAL A 180 3.71 -10.56 0.49
CA VAL A 180 2.70 -11.23 -0.35
C VAL A 180 2.54 -10.42 -1.64
N GLU A 181 2.79 -11.05 -2.77
CA GLU A 181 2.50 -10.52 -4.09
C GLU A 181 1.04 -10.76 -4.45
N VAL A 182 0.44 -9.80 -5.14
CA VAL A 182 -0.93 -9.90 -5.65
C VAL A 182 -0.97 -9.35 -7.06
N ASP A 183 -1.22 -10.23 -8.01
CA ASP A 183 -1.57 -9.87 -9.38
C ASP A 183 -3.07 -9.84 -9.53
N LYS A 184 -3.57 -8.71 -10.03
CA LYS A 184 -5.01 -8.50 -10.16
C LYS A 184 -5.38 -7.59 -11.31
N THR A 185 -6.55 -7.82 -11.85
CA THR A 185 -7.25 -6.89 -12.74
C THR A 185 -8.25 -6.05 -11.95
N ILE A 186 -8.15 -4.73 -12.05
CA ILE A 186 -9.09 -3.78 -11.40
C ILE A 186 -10.03 -3.14 -12.42
N THR A 187 -11.31 -3.04 -12.05
CA THR A 187 -12.33 -2.28 -12.78
C THR A 187 -12.98 -1.27 -11.83
N HIS A 188 -13.01 -0.02 -12.25
CA HIS A 188 -13.65 1.08 -11.55
C HIS A 188 -15.11 1.24 -11.98
N ASN A 189 -15.94 1.83 -11.13
CA ASN A 189 -17.27 2.27 -11.56
C ASN A 189 -17.18 3.57 -12.40
N GLU A 190 -18.27 3.92 -13.09
CA GLU A 190 -18.29 5.10 -13.99
C GLU A 190 -17.92 6.41 -13.27
N LYS A 191 -18.37 6.57 -12.02
CA LYS A 191 -18.08 7.78 -11.24
C LYS A 191 -16.59 7.89 -10.94
N ALA A 192 -15.93 6.81 -10.54
CA ALA A 192 -14.48 6.78 -10.32
C ALA A 192 -13.71 7.12 -11.61
N LEU A 193 -14.07 6.53 -12.75
CA LEU A 193 -13.43 6.82 -14.05
C LEU A 193 -13.58 8.28 -14.52
N SER A 194 -14.60 9.00 -14.03
CA SER A 194 -14.84 10.40 -14.39
C SER A 194 -13.99 11.41 -13.60
N MET A 195 -13.26 10.96 -12.59
CA MET A 195 -12.40 11.81 -11.77
C MET A 195 -11.06 12.16 -12.47
N VAL A 196 -10.41 13.23 -12.02
CA VAL A 196 -9.03 13.66 -12.39
C VAL A 196 -7.99 12.54 -12.12
N PRO A 197 -6.70 12.62 -12.57
CA PRO A 197 -5.85 11.45 -12.81
C PRO A 197 -5.93 10.33 -11.77
N GLN A 198 -6.42 9.17 -12.21
CA GLN A 198 -6.45 7.91 -11.47
C GLN A 198 -5.67 6.84 -12.25
N VAL A 199 -5.27 5.77 -11.58
CA VAL A 199 -4.94 4.52 -12.28
C VAL A 199 -6.22 4.03 -12.95
N GLY A 200 -6.18 3.78 -14.24
CA GLY A 200 -7.35 3.32 -15.00
C GLY A 200 -7.72 1.88 -14.65
N ASN A 201 -8.65 1.32 -15.41
CA ASN A 201 -8.85 -0.13 -15.40
C ASN A 201 -7.62 -0.83 -15.99
N GLY A 202 -7.36 -2.04 -15.53
CA GLY A 202 -6.29 -2.88 -16.06
C GLY A 202 -5.59 -3.69 -14.98
N ASP A 203 -4.46 -4.24 -15.38
CA ASP A 203 -3.65 -5.15 -14.58
C ASP A 203 -2.80 -4.34 -13.61
N VAL A 204 -2.72 -4.82 -12.37
CA VAL A 204 -1.98 -4.18 -11.29
C VAL A 204 -1.36 -5.24 -10.39
N THR A 205 -0.04 -5.25 -10.32
CA THR A 205 0.73 -6.01 -9.33
C THR A 205 0.98 -5.15 -8.08
N ARG A 206 0.75 -5.73 -6.90
CA ARG A 206 1.09 -5.10 -5.60
C ARG A 206 1.83 -6.06 -4.69
N TYR A 207 2.76 -5.52 -3.91
CA TYR A 207 3.51 -6.26 -2.90
C TYR A 207 3.13 -5.74 -1.51
N PHE A 208 2.50 -6.59 -0.71
CA PHE A 208 2.11 -6.28 0.66
C PHE A 208 3.19 -6.75 1.62
N VAL A 209 3.81 -5.80 2.33
CA VAL A 209 4.70 -6.14 3.44
C VAL A 209 3.83 -6.36 4.67
N LEU A 210 3.95 -7.55 5.24
CA LEU A 210 3.30 -7.96 6.47
C LEU A 210 4.31 -7.99 7.60
N GLY A 211 3.97 -7.41 8.74
CA GLY A 211 4.78 -7.45 9.96
C GLY A 211 4.05 -8.19 11.08
N LYS A 212 4.77 -9.04 11.79
CA LYS A 212 4.24 -9.78 12.95
C LYS A 212 4.49 -9.01 14.25
N LYS A 213 3.44 -8.84 15.04
CA LYS A 213 3.50 -8.29 16.41
C LYS A 213 2.41 -8.91 17.28
N ASP A 214 2.77 -9.27 18.51
CA ASP A 214 1.86 -9.93 19.46
C ASP A 214 1.14 -11.15 18.84
N ASP A 215 1.92 -11.97 18.11
CA ASP A 215 1.47 -13.15 17.36
C ASP A 215 0.44 -12.92 16.25
N LYS A 216 0.25 -11.67 15.81
CA LYS A 216 -0.61 -11.31 14.69
C LYS A 216 0.17 -10.62 13.58
N TYR A 217 -0.10 -11.02 12.35
CA TYR A 217 0.38 -10.30 11.18
C TYR A 217 -0.52 -9.12 10.86
N LYS A 218 0.09 -8.04 10.40
CA LYS A 218 -0.58 -6.82 9.93
C LYS A 218 0.13 -6.26 8.71
N ILE A 219 -0.61 -5.60 7.83
CA ILE A 219 -0.07 -4.85 6.70
C ILE A 219 0.69 -3.63 7.23
N VAL A 220 1.96 -3.51 6.85
CA VAL A 220 2.82 -2.40 7.25
C VAL A 220 3.16 -1.47 6.09
N GLU A 221 3.19 -1.99 4.87
CA GLU A 221 3.50 -1.23 3.66
C GLU A 221 2.94 -1.92 2.43
N VAL A 222 2.66 -1.15 1.37
CA VAL A 222 2.25 -1.69 0.07
C VAL A 222 3.08 -1.04 -1.04
N TYR A 223 3.70 -1.85 -1.89
CA TYR A 223 4.47 -1.38 -3.04
C TYR A 223 3.79 -1.72 -4.38
N TRP A 224 4.11 -0.95 -5.41
CA TRP A 224 3.66 -1.17 -6.79
C TRP A 224 4.60 -2.10 -7.57
N GLU A 225 4.17 -2.47 -8.78
CA GLU A 225 5.03 -3.03 -9.83
C GLU A 225 6.38 -2.27 -9.92
N GLY A 226 7.47 -3.02 -10.05
CA GLY A 226 8.85 -2.49 -9.99
C GLY A 226 9.48 -2.46 -8.59
N PHE A 227 8.77 -2.88 -7.54
CA PHE A 227 9.34 -3.09 -6.21
C PHE A 227 10.52 -4.09 -6.20
N MET A 228 10.37 -5.18 -6.96
CA MET A 228 11.34 -6.28 -7.00
C MET A 228 12.60 -5.95 -7.82
N SER A 229 12.63 -4.87 -8.61
CA SER A 229 13.79 -4.59 -9.49
C SER A 229 14.15 -3.11 -9.53
N ASP A 230 15.45 -2.80 -9.51
CA ASP A 230 15.96 -1.47 -9.88
C ASP A 230 15.83 -1.27 -11.40
N GLN A 231 14.67 -0.80 -11.88
CA GLN A 231 14.56 -0.23 -13.22
C GLN A 231 15.08 1.21 -13.25
#